data_AF-A0A0D8J6K6-F1
#
_entry.id   AF-A0A0D8J6K6-F1
#
_cell.length_a   1.000
_cell.length_b   1.000
_cell.length_c   1.000
_cell.angle_alpha   90.00
_cell.angle_beta   90.00
_cell.angle_gamma   90.00
#
_symmetry.space_group_name_H-M   'P 1'
#
loop_
_entity.id
_entity.type
_entity.pdbx_description
1 polymer ?
#
loop_
_entity_poly.entity_id
_entity_poly.type
_entity_poly.pdbx_seq_one_letter_code
_entity_poly.pdbx_strand_id
1 'polypeptide(L)'
;MLRKFSSLFLIILFFTTNLFAQEKPEVQIGGALRFNYNLSSWKEGQKTRGGDFGYDVFRVNAKAKYKGVKLNAEYRLYSEGFGGGMLKQGWVGYDFSPENNLQIGLTQVPFGITQYNSHNWFFGINYYVGLEDDHDMGIKYTHNDENWLYAIAFFKNAEELRFGSNSDVSYSRYSYDVGSSADGLYRNKEVNQLNLKVVRKLSSGNSKHMLGVSAQYGGLYNLDTEKTGDSYALAAHYELNAGNFNLKVQATKYKMNPENPADQDSEGLAMTAYGAPYLVASEATTYTIGPAYSVPVEWGPISNLQFYNDFGYMDKANDAFEDSFMNTTGVLVTAGNVYTYVDLAQGKDHPWIGPAWTNGLAAGTPDAEWETRFNINIGYYF
;
A
#
# COMPACT_ATOMS: atom_id res chain seq x y z
N MET A 1 43.80 13.23 5.30
CA MET A 1 43.76 14.55 4.64
C MET A 1 42.46 15.22 5.08
N LEU A 2 42.56 16.26 5.93
CA LEU A 2 41.42 17.04 6.42
C LEU A 2 40.65 17.68 5.26
N ARG A 3 39.32 17.72 5.31
CA ARG A 3 38.54 18.98 5.43
C ARG A 3 37.02 18.76 5.42
N LYS A 4 36.41 19.37 6.44
CA LYS A 4 35.14 20.14 6.45
C LYS A 4 33.84 19.43 6.05
N PHE A 5 32.98 19.18 7.06
CA PHE A 5 31.63 19.73 7.05
C PHE A 5 31.28 20.26 8.45
N SER A 6 31.34 21.58 8.55
CA SER A 6 30.68 22.38 9.59
C SER A 6 29.21 22.57 9.20
N SER A 7 28.39 22.85 10.23
CA SER A 7 26.98 23.27 10.18
C SER A 7 25.96 22.16 10.48
N LEU A 8 25.94 21.74 11.75
CA LEU A 8 24.76 21.13 12.36
C LEU A 8 23.76 22.28 12.64
N PHE A 9 22.71 22.38 11.82
CA PHE A 9 21.61 23.31 12.06
C PHE A 9 20.77 22.76 13.22
N LEU A 10 21.01 23.27 14.43
CA LEU A 10 20.19 22.96 15.59
C LEU A 10 18.92 23.83 15.52
N ILE A 11 17.86 23.32 14.89
CA ILE A 11 16.53 23.93 14.98
C ILE A 11 15.96 23.54 16.36
N ILE A 12 16.13 24.43 17.33
CA ILE A 12 15.37 24.36 18.59
C ILE A 12 13.99 24.96 18.30
N LEU A 13 13.04 24.10 17.92
CA LEU A 13 11.63 24.45 17.96
C LEU A 13 11.18 24.45 19.43
N PHE A 14 10.89 25.64 19.95
CA PHE A 14 10.17 25.80 21.21
C PHE A 14 8.74 25.26 21.04
N PHE A 15 8.54 23.96 21.32
CA PHE A 15 7.20 23.41 21.47
C PHE A 15 6.73 23.68 22.90
N THR A 16 5.71 24.54 23.04
CA THR A 16 4.88 24.59 24.24
C THR A 16 4.17 23.24 24.35
N THR A 17 4.67 22.36 25.21
CA THR A 17 4.05 21.05 25.43
C THR A 17 2.78 21.22 26.26
N ASN A 18 1.62 21.01 25.63
CA ASN A 18 0.41 20.74 26.40
C ASN A 18 0.56 19.33 26.97
N LEU A 19 0.84 19.23 28.27
CA LEU A 19 0.89 17.96 28.97
C LEU A 19 -0.50 17.30 28.92
N PHE A 20 -0.59 16.14 28.26
CA PHE A 20 -1.78 15.30 28.33
C PHE A 20 -1.90 14.71 29.74
N ALA A 21 -2.98 15.05 30.44
CA ALA A 21 -3.36 14.46 31.70
C ALA A 21 -3.85 13.01 31.47
N GLN A 22 -2.91 12.07 31.35
CA GLN A 22 -3.22 10.64 31.35
C GLN A 22 -2.64 10.02 32.63
N GLU A 23 -3.50 9.48 33.48
CA GLU A 23 -3.10 8.93 34.79
C GLU A 23 -2.53 7.51 34.70
N LYS A 24 -2.92 6.73 33.68
CA LYS A 24 -2.52 5.32 33.51
C LYS A 24 -2.16 5.01 32.05
N PRO A 25 -1.20 4.09 31.81
CA PRO A 25 -0.95 3.57 30.46
C PRO A 25 -2.19 2.87 29.91
N GLU A 26 -2.50 3.13 28.63
CA GLU A 26 -3.52 2.43 27.86
C GLU A 26 -2.85 1.43 26.91
N VAL A 27 -3.39 0.21 26.84
CA VAL A 27 -2.95 -0.83 25.89
C VAL A 27 -4.19 -1.48 25.29
N GLN A 28 -4.18 -1.60 23.96
CA GLN A 28 -5.19 -2.33 23.19
C GLN A 28 -4.45 -3.38 22.34
N ILE A 29 -4.84 -4.63 22.51
CA ILE A 29 -4.39 -5.75 21.67
C ILE A 29 -5.57 -6.15 20.79
N GLY A 30 -5.31 -6.31 19.51
CA GLY A 30 -6.27 -6.86 18.57
C GLY A 30 -5.59 -7.80 17.60
N GLY A 31 -6.37 -8.34 16.67
CA GLY A 31 -5.82 -9.21 15.66
C GLY A 31 -6.86 -9.66 14.64
N ALA A 32 -6.44 -10.59 13.78
CA ALA A 32 -7.36 -11.30 12.91
C ALA A 32 -6.80 -12.67 12.51
N LEU A 33 -7.71 -13.60 12.24
CA LEU A 33 -7.40 -14.85 11.54
C LEU A 33 -8.24 -14.89 10.27
N ARG A 34 -7.58 -15.12 9.12
CA ARG A 34 -8.22 -15.14 7.81
C ARG A 34 -7.90 -16.41 7.03
N PHE A 35 -8.87 -16.81 6.21
CA PHE A 35 -8.77 -17.88 5.23
C PHE A 35 -9.26 -17.39 3.88
N ASN A 36 -8.82 -18.07 2.81
CA ASN A 36 -9.15 -17.70 1.45
C ASN A 36 -9.51 -18.93 0.62
N TYR A 37 -10.65 -18.88 -0.05
CA TYR A 37 -10.98 -19.78 -1.16
C TYR A 37 -10.69 -19.05 -2.47
N ASN A 38 -10.04 -19.72 -3.43
CA ASN A 38 -9.84 -19.15 -4.76
C ASN A 38 -9.98 -20.17 -5.90
N LEU A 39 -10.44 -19.67 -7.04
CA LEU A 39 -10.59 -20.37 -8.30
C LEU A 39 -10.20 -19.44 -9.46
N SER A 40 -9.07 -19.74 -10.10
CA SER A 40 -8.45 -18.96 -11.18
C SER A 40 -8.64 -19.63 -12.54
N SER A 41 -8.99 -18.84 -13.56
CA SER A 41 -9.20 -19.31 -14.94
C SER A 41 -7.95 -19.92 -15.59
N TRP A 42 -6.76 -19.44 -15.24
CA TRP A 42 -5.48 -19.87 -15.81
C TRP A 42 -4.84 -21.07 -15.10
N LYS A 43 -5.49 -21.67 -14.09
CA LYS A 43 -4.95 -22.80 -13.31
C LYS A 43 -5.76 -24.07 -13.51
N GLU A 44 -5.43 -24.87 -14.54
CA GLU A 44 -6.16 -26.11 -14.87
C GLU A 44 -6.32 -27.09 -13.70
N GLY A 45 -5.25 -27.31 -12.93
CA GLY A 45 -5.32 -28.19 -11.77
C GLY A 45 -6.30 -27.70 -10.69
N GLN A 46 -6.37 -26.37 -10.48
CA GLN A 46 -7.30 -25.77 -9.53
C GLN A 46 -8.74 -25.84 -10.04
N LYS A 47 -8.96 -25.58 -11.34
CA LYS A 47 -10.28 -25.77 -11.99
C LYS A 47 -10.78 -27.19 -11.85
N THR A 48 -9.91 -28.18 -12.08
CA THR A 48 -10.24 -29.60 -11.97
C THR A 48 -10.70 -29.98 -10.56
N ARG A 49 -10.13 -29.37 -9.51
CA ARG A 49 -10.52 -29.60 -8.11
C ARG A 49 -11.69 -28.73 -7.64
N GLY A 50 -12.13 -27.77 -8.43
CA GLY A 50 -13.19 -26.82 -8.04
C GLY A 50 -12.70 -25.72 -7.10
N GLY A 51 -11.43 -25.30 -7.21
CA GLY A 51 -10.83 -24.28 -6.36
C GLY A 51 -10.01 -24.85 -5.20
N ASP A 52 -9.28 -23.97 -4.51
CA ASP A 52 -8.50 -24.32 -3.33
C ASP A 52 -8.93 -23.42 -2.14
N PHE A 53 -9.09 -24.00 -0.96
CA PHE A 53 -9.35 -23.28 0.30
C PHE A 53 -8.13 -23.41 1.22
N GLY A 54 -7.62 -22.28 1.70
CA GLY A 54 -6.38 -22.27 2.46
C GLY A 54 -6.25 -21.11 3.44
N TYR A 55 -5.16 -21.16 4.21
CA TYR A 55 -4.75 -20.13 5.14
C TYR A 55 -4.33 -18.85 4.41
N ASP A 56 -4.82 -17.69 4.87
CA ASP A 56 -4.40 -16.37 4.40
C ASP A 56 -3.39 -15.78 5.38
N VAL A 57 -3.85 -15.40 6.57
CA VAL A 57 -2.99 -14.73 7.56
C VAL A 57 -3.54 -14.87 8.97
N PHE A 58 -2.62 -14.92 9.92
CA PHE A 58 -2.87 -14.61 11.33
C PHE A 58 -2.11 -13.33 11.66
N ARG A 59 -2.80 -12.33 12.20
CA ARG A 59 -2.18 -11.06 12.58
C ARG A 59 -2.46 -10.70 14.03
N VAL A 60 -1.51 -10.02 14.63
CA VAL A 60 -1.63 -9.44 15.98
C VAL A 60 -1.17 -7.99 15.89
N ASN A 61 -1.94 -7.09 16.50
CA ASN A 61 -1.60 -5.69 16.59
C ASN A 61 -1.72 -5.16 18.02
N ALA A 62 -0.85 -4.22 18.37
CA ALA A 62 -0.83 -3.55 19.65
C ALA A 62 -0.82 -2.04 19.45
N LYS A 63 -1.73 -1.35 20.13
CA LYS A 63 -1.70 0.10 20.31
C LYS A 63 -1.50 0.41 21.77
N ALA A 64 -0.53 1.24 22.11
CA ALA A 64 -0.32 1.70 23.47
C ALA A 64 -0.22 3.22 23.52
N LYS A 65 -0.64 3.83 24.62
CA LYS A 65 -0.55 5.28 24.85
C LYS A 65 -0.24 5.56 26.32
N TYR A 66 0.79 6.37 26.58
CA TYR A 66 1.08 6.91 27.90
C TYR A 66 1.65 8.33 27.81
N LYS A 67 0.97 9.31 28.43
CA LYS A 67 1.41 10.72 28.50
C LYS A 67 1.77 11.33 27.13
N GLY A 68 0.95 11.05 26.12
CA GLY A 68 1.14 11.54 24.75
C GLY A 68 2.11 10.69 23.90
N VAL A 69 2.89 9.80 24.49
CA VAL A 69 3.71 8.82 23.76
C VAL A 69 2.83 7.66 23.31
N LYS A 70 2.93 7.28 22.04
CA LYS A 70 2.15 6.23 21.39
C LYS A 70 3.04 5.13 20.83
N LEU A 71 2.53 3.91 20.83
CA LEU A 71 3.02 2.77 20.06
C LEU A 71 1.89 2.30 19.14
N ASN A 72 2.24 1.94 17.91
CA ASN A 72 1.37 1.18 17.02
C ASN A 72 2.23 0.16 16.28
N ALA A 73 1.92 -1.13 16.48
CA ALA A 73 2.61 -2.24 15.85
C ALA A 73 1.59 -3.26 15.34
N GLU A 74 1.78 -3.76 14.13
CA GLU A 74 1.01 -4.87 13.55
C GLU A 74 1.97 -5.85 12.90
N TYR A 75 1.98 -7.08 13.41
CA TYR A 75 2.72 -8.20 12.82
C TYR A 75 1.75 -9.14 12.12
N ARG A 76 2.13 -9.59 10.93
CA ARG A 76 1.35 -10.51 10.12
C ARG A 76 2.15 -11.77 9.85
N LEU A 77 1.53 -12.91 10.08
CA LEU A 77 2.08 -14.22 9.76
C LEU A 77 1.34 -14.77 8.55
N TYR A 78 1.91 -14.63 7.36
CA TYR A 78 1.41 -15.31 6.16
C TYR A 78 2.02 -16.72 6.05
N SER A 79 1.56 -17.51 5.08
CA SER A 79 2.25 -18.77 4.78
C SER A 79 3.64 -18.48 4.16
N GLU A 80 4.55 -19.45 4.23
CA GLU A 80 5.91 -19.31 3.71
C GLU A 80 5.94 -18.92 2.22
N GLY A 81 5.02 -19.48 1.42
CA GLY A 81 4.86 -19.15 0.01
C GLY A 81 4.41 -17.72 -0.28
N PHE A 82 4.01 -16.95 0.75
CA PHE A 82 3.66 -15.53 0.68
C PHE A 82 4.62 -14.68 1.53
N GLY A 83 5.87 -15.13 1.68
CA GLY A 83 6.92 -14.40 2.39
C GLY A 83 6.94 -14.65 3.90
N GLY A 84 5.98 -15.37 4.47
CA GLY A 84 5.98 -15.74 5.89
C GLY A 84 5.63 -14.57 6.82
N GLY A 85 6.39 -14.45 7.92
CA GLY A 85 6.15 -13.46 8.96
C GLY A 85 6.77 -12.10 8.64
N MET A 86 5.97 -11.03 8.71
CA MET A 86 6.37 -9.66 8.33
C MET A 86 5.78 -8.61 9.29
N LEU A 87 6.53 -7.54 9.53
CA LEU A 87 6.05 -6.40 10.30
C LEU A 87 5.38 -5.44 9.33
N LYS A 88 4.04 -5.34 9.35
CA LYS A 88 3.32 -4.41 8.47
C LYS A 88 3.65 -2.96 8.80
N GLN A 89 3.57 -2.64 10.09
CA GLN A 89 3.83 -1.30 10.61
C GLN A 89 4.32 -1.42 12.05
N GLY A 90 5.18 -0.49 12.46
CA GLY A 90 5.78 -0.50 13.78
C GLY A 90 6.47 0.83 14.05
N TRP A 91 5.83 1.68 14.86
CA TRP A 91 6.34 3.01 15.14
C TRP A 91 6.02 3.49 16.55
N VAL A 92 6.90 4.35 17.05
CA VAL A 92 6.69 5.15 18.26
C VAL A 92 6.33 6.55 17.83
N GLY A 93 5.38 7.18 18.52
CA GLY A 93 4.95 8.53 18.20
C GLY A 93 4.69 9.41 19.41
N TYR A 94 4.55 10.70 19.15
CA TYR A 94 4.22 11.69 20.16
C TYR A 94 3.10 12.59 19.64
N ASP A 95 2.02 12.69 20.42
CA ASP A 95 0.97 13.68 20.21
C ASP A 95 1.44 15.03 20.75
N PHE A 96 1.51 16.06 19.90
CA PHE A 96 1.69 17.45 20.36
C PHE A 96 0.35 18.09 20.74
N SER A 97 -0.72 17.66 20.06
CA SER A 97 -2.12 17.96 20.33
C SER A 97 -2.97 16.76 19.87
N PRO A 98 -4.29 16.73 20.12
CA PRO A 98 -5.15 15.66 19.60
C PRO A 98 -5.10 15.51 18.07
N GLU A 99 -4.83 16.61 17.36
CA GLU A 99 -4.79 16.70 15.90
C GLU A 99 -3.39 16.49 15.32
N ASN A 100 -2.32 16.74 16.10
CA ASN A 100 -0.94 16.80 15.63
C ASN A 100 -0.09 15.68 16.23
N ASN A 101 0.48 14.83 15.37
CA ASN A 101 1.24 13.64 15.79
C ASN A 101 2.52 13.47 14.96
N LEU A 102 3.63 13.19 15.64
CA LEU A 102 4.90 12.77 15.04
C LEU A 102 5.10 11.27 15.25
N GLN A 103 5.61 10.57 14.24
CA GLN A 103 5.86 9.13 14.23
C GLN A 103 7.28 8.87 13.75
N ILE A 104 7.95 7.89 14.37
CA ILE A 104 9.26 7.38 13.96
C ILE A 104 9.23 5.85 13.95
N GLY A 105 9.71 5.27 12.85
CA GLY A 105 9.72 3.81 12.63
C GLY A 105 9.17 3.45 11.25
N LEU A 106 8.60 2.25 11.14
CA LEU A 106 7.92 1.76 9.95
C LEU A 106 6.49 2.30 9.92
N THR A 107 6.21 3.31 9.08
CA THR A 107 4.92 4.01 9.04
C THR A 107 4.34 4.02 7.64
N GLN A 108 3.00 4.04 7.54
CA GLN A 108 2.33 4.19 6.26
C GLN A 108 2.79 5.45 5.50
N VAL A 109 3.19 5.29 4.25
CA VAL A 109 3.53 6.38 3.35
C VAL A 109 2.27 7.22 3.08
N PRO A 110 2.29 8.55 3.29
CA PRO A 110 1.11 9.38 3.10
C PRO A 110 0.92 9.71 1.62
N PHE A 111 0.44 8.76 0.82
CA PHE A 111 0.24 8.92 -0.62
C PHE A 111 -1.14 8.43 -1.07
N GLY A 112 -1.78 9.15 -2.01
CA GLY A 112 -3.08 8.79 -2.57
C GLY A 112 -4.20 8.71 -1.52
N ILE A 113 -5.25 7.94 -1.80
CA ILE A 113 -6.28 7.55 -0.84
C ILE A 113 -5.67 6.56 0.16
N THR A 114 -5.82 6.85 1.44
CA THR A 114 -5.29 6.02 2.53
C THR A 114 -6.41 5.65 3.49
N GLN A 115 -6.50 4.44 4.03
CA GLN A 115 -5.56 3.33 3.82
C GLN A 115 -5.86 2.52 2.55
N TYR A 116 -7.13 2.40 2.14
CA TYR A 116 -7.54 1.55 1.03
C TYR A 116 -8.15 2.40 -0.08
N ASN A 117 -7.59 2.34 -1.30
CA ASN A 117 -8.08 3.05 -2.48
C ASN A 117 -9.26 2.32 -3.15
N SER A 118 -9.61 1.13 -2.64
CA SER A 118 -10.66 0.26 -3.14
C SER A 118 -11.52 -0.29 -1.99
N HIS A 119 -12.54 -1.08 -2.32
CA HIS A 119 -13.45 -1.74 -1.37
C HIS A 119 -13.20 -3.25 -1.26
N ASN A 120 -12.60 -3.85 -2.28
CA ASN A 120 -12.36 -5.28 -2.39
C ASN A 120 -11.14 -5.78 -1.59
N TRP A 121 -10.93 -7.10 -1.54
CA TRP A 121 -9.82 -7.72 -0.80
C TRP A 121 -8.44 -7.55 -1.44
N PHE A 122 -8.38 -7.38 -2.76
CA PHE A 122 -7.13 -7.36 -3.54
C PHE A 122 -6.42 -6.00 -3.58
N PHE A 123 -7.00 -4.95 -2.98
CA PHE A 123 -6.58 -3.56 -3.18
C PHE A 123 -6.83 -3.06 -4.62
N GLY A 124 -6.36 -1.86 -4.95
CA GLY A 124 -6.36 -1.34 -6.32
C GLY A 124 -5.05 -1.62 -7.06
N ILE A 125 -5.00 -1.30 -8.36
CA ILE A 125 -3.80 -1.49 -9.19
C ILE A 125 -2.57 -0.74 -8.63
N ASN A 126 -2.79 0.36 -7.90
CA ASN A 126 -1.74 1.15 -7.25
C ASN A 126 -0.98 0.39 -6.17
N TYR A 127 -1.60 -0.61 -5.54
CA TYR A 127 -0.95 -1.44 -4.53
C TYR A 127 0.24 -2.20 -5.12
N TYR A 128 0.06 -2.73 -6.33
CA TYR A 128 1.04 -3.56 -7.00
C TYR A 128 2.22 -2.78 -7.61
N VAL A 129 2.19 -1.45 -7.53
CA VAL A 129 3.30 -0.57 -7.93
C VAL A 129 3.83 0.27 -6.76
N GLY A 130 3.48 -0.06 -5.51
CA GLY A 130 3.99 0.60 -4.30
C GLY A 130 3.34 1.96 -3.98
N LEU A 131 2.15 2.25 -4.54
CA LEU A 131 1.49 3.56 -4.40
C LEU A 131 0.13 3.49 -3.67
N GLU A 132 -0.15 2.39 -2.98
CA GLU A 132 -1.32 2.19 -2.10
C GLU A 132 -0.91 1.32 -0.91
N ASP A 133 -1.43 1.63 0.29
CA ASP A 133 -1.12 0.96 1.57
C ASP A 133 0.37 0.60 1.78
N ASP A 134 1.27 1.46 1.32
CA ASP A 134 2.70 1.28 1.43
C ASP A 134 3.26 1.78 2.79
N HIS A 135 4.36 1.19 3.29
CA HIS A 135 4.93 1.46 4.62
C HIS A 135 6.46 1.44 4.59
N ASP A 136 7.04 2.56 5.05
CA ASP A 136 8.46 2.82 4.97
C ASP A 136 9.10 3.23 6.30
N MET A 137 10.42 3.09 6.38
CA MET A 137 11.23 3.42 7.56
C MET A 137 11.61 4.90 7.57
N GLY A 138 11.04 5.66 8.50
CA GLY A 138 11.26 7.10 8.51
C GLY A 138 10.63 7.86 9.66
N ILE A 139 10.41 9.14 9.41
CA ILE A 139 9.75 10.08 10.32
C ILE A 139 8.57 10.68 9.57
N LYS A 140 7.39 10.66 10.20
CA LYS A 140 6.16 11.22 9.62
C LYS A 140 5.47 12.12 10.62
N TYR A 141 5.13 13.32 10.18
CA TYR A 141 4.25 14.23 10.90
C TYR A 141 2.87 14.23 10.25
N THR A 142 1.83 14.24 11.07
CA THR A 142 0.43 14.27 10.62
C THR A 142 -0.35 15.33 11.38
N HIS A 143 -1.24 16.01 10.66
CA HIS A 143 -2.28 16.87 11.19
C HIS A 143 -3.64 16.38 10.71
N ASN A 144 -4.63 16.35 11.58
CA ASN A 144 -5.97 15.87 11.25
C ASN A 144 -7.03 16.60 12.09
N ASP A 145 -7.65 17.64 11.53
CA ASP A 145 -8.75 18.40 12.15
C ASP A 145 -10.08 18.22 11.38
N GLU A 146 -11.09 19.03 11.68
CA GLU A 146 -12.40 18.95 11.01
C GLU A 146 -12.36 19.26 9.51
N ASN A 147 -11.41 20.08 9.07
CA ASN A 147 -11.37 20.70 7.75
C ASN A 147 -10.22 20.18 6.88
N TRP A 148 -9.14 19.73 7.49
CA TRP A 148 -7.88 19.40 6.84
C TRP A 148 -7.31 18.11 7.40
N LEU A 149 -6.71 17.35 6.50
CA LEU A 149 -5.74 16.33 6.83
C LEU A 149 -4.50 16.61 6.00
N TYR A 150 -3.34 16.70 6.65
CA TYR A 150 -2.08 16.76 5.93
C TYR A 150 -1.00 15.96 6.63
N ALA A 151 -0.04 15.51 5.84
CA ALA A 151 1.10 14.78 6.33
C ALA A 151 2.35 15.18 5.55
N ILE A 152 3.47 15.25 6.27
CA ILE A 152 4.80 15.37 5.71
C ILE A 152 5.64 14.24 6.27
N ALA A 153 6.36 13.53 5.42
CA ALA A 153 7.19 12.42 5.84
C ALA A 153 8.54 12.45 5.13
N PHE A 154 9.56 11.99 5.82
CA PHE A 154 10.84 11.64 5.24
C PHE A 154 11.13 10.17 5.55
N PHE A 155 11.36 9.39 4.50
CA PHE A 155 11.72 7.98 4.60
C PHE A 155 13.16 7.78 4.17
N LYS A 156 13.94 7.13 5.04
CA LYS A 156 15.35 6.86 4.75
C LYS A 156 15.48 5.77 3.69
N ASN A 157 14.56 4.82 3.71
CA ASN A 157 14.49 3.63 2.87
C ASN A 157 13.12 2.93 3.05
N ALA A 158 12.88 1.94 2.20
CA ALA A 158 11.78 0.98 2.31
C ALA A 158 11.79 0.14 3.62
N GLU A 159 11.03 -0.95 3.70
CA GLU A 159 11.09 -1.91 4.82
C GLU A 159 12.42 -2.70 4.84
N GLU A 160 13.48 -2.07 5.35
CA GLU A 160 14.81 -2.69 5.45
C GLU A 160 14.88 -3.69 6.60
N LEU A 161 15.11 -4.96 6.26
CA LEU A 161 15.29 -6.06 7.21
C LEU A 161 16.75 -6.51 7.31
N ARG A 162 17.61 -6.05 6.39
CA ARG A 162 19.01 -6.47 6.29
C ARG A 162 19.95 -5.26 6.30
N PHE A 163 20.64 -5.07 7.41
CA PHE A 163 21.62 -4.00 7.56
C PHE A 163 22.93 -4.36 6.86
N GLY A 164 23.13 -3.89 5.63
CA GLY A 164 24.33 -4.10 4.83
C GLY A 164 24.49 -3.06 3.73
N SER A 165 25.71 -2.91 3.19
CA SER A 165 25.99 -1.94 2.12
C SER A 165 25.40 -2.37 0.77
N ASN A 166 25.40 -3.67 0.49
CA ASN A 166 24.98 -4.25 -0.79
C ASN A 166 23.88 -5.32 -0.57
N SER A 167 23.08 -5.20 0.50
CA SER A 167 21.96 -6.09 0.75
C SER A 167 20.77 -5.73 -0.13
N ASP A 168 20.24 -6.70 -0.87
CA ASP A 168 18.96 -6.54 -1.56
C ASP A 168 17.81 -6.37 -0.55
N VAL A 169 16.75 -5.67 -0.96
CA VAL A 169 15.48 -5.60 -0.21
C VAL A 169 14.92 -7.01 -0.06
N SER A 170 14.41 -7.33 1.13
CA SER A 170 13.79 -8.63 1.39
C SER A 170 12.50 -8.79 0.60
N TYR A 171 12.30 -9.89 -0.12
CA TYR A 171 11.00 -10.14 -0.74
C TYR A 171 9.91 -10.45 0.31
N SER A 172 10.29 -10.94 1.48
CA SER A 172 9.41 -11.23 2.62
C SER A 172 9.01 -9.95 3.35
N ARG A 173 8.10 -9.19 2.76
CA ARG A 173 7.64 -7.89 3.25
C ARG A 173 6.19 -7.61 2.85
N TYR A 174 5.56 -6.65 3.55
CA TYR A 174 4.13 -6.38 3.40
C TYR A 174 3.79 -5.52 2.17
N SER A 175 4.53 -4.44 1.99
CA SER A 175 4.27 -3.48 0.92
C SER A 175 5.23 -3.69 -0.24
N TYR A 176 4.79 -3.29 -1.44
CA TYR A 176 5.63 -3.28 -2.62
C TYR A 176 6.51 -2.05 -2.65
N ASP A 177 7.83 -2.24 -2.77
CA ASP A 177 8.78 -1.19 -3.15
C ASP A 177 9.80 -1.73 -4.15
N VAL A 178 10.52 -0.79 -4.75
CA VAL A 178 11.64 -1.10 -5.63
C VAL A 178 12.67 -1.95 -4.90
N GLY A 179 13.01 -3.07 -5.52
CA GLY A 179 14.00 -4.02 -5.00
C GLY A 179 14.76 -4.68 -6.15
N SER A 180 15.04 -5.97 -5.96
CA SER A 180 15.79 -6.75 -6.93
C SER A 180 14.93 -7.78 -7.67
N SER A 181 15.23 -8.02 -8.94
CA SER A 181 14.57 -9.07 -9.73
C SER A 181 15.08 -10.46 -9.34
N ALA A 182 14.28 -11.48 -9.64
CA ALA A 182 14.61 -12.87 -9.28
C ALA A 182 15.89 -13.39 -9.96
N ASP A 183 16.20 -12.89 -11.16
CA ASP A 183 17.42 -13.20 -11.92
C ASP A 183 18.63 -12.35 -11.53
N GLY A 184 18.45 -11.37 -10.65
CA GLY A 184 19.51 -10.46 -10.19
C GLY A 184 19.94 -9.42 -11.22
N LEU A 185 19.17 -9.21 -12.30
CA LEU A 185 19.50 -8.19 -13.30
C LEU A 185 19.12 -6.79 -12.81
N TYR A 186 17.90 -6.59 -12.32
CA TYR A 186 17.45 -5.31 -11.77
C TYR A 186 17.75 -5.30 -10.29
N ARG A 187 18.62 -4.41 -9.82
CA ARG A 187 19.04 -4.35 -8.41
C ARG A 187 19.04 -2.92 -7.89
N ASN A 188 17.86 -2.42 -7.53
CA ASN A 188 17.65 -1.06 -7.06
C ASN A 188 17.03 -1.04 -5.65
N LYS A 189 17.17 0.08 -4.94
CA LYS A 189 16.55 0.31 -3.63
C LYS A 189 16.12 1.75 -3.48
N GLU A 190 15.00 1.95 -2.81
CA GLU A 190 14.51 3.28 -2.48
C GLU A 190 15.29 3.90 -1.31
N VAL A 191 15.70 5.16 -1.48
CA VAL A 191 16.44 5.90 -0.45
C VAL A 191 16.03 7.36 -0.40
N ASN A 192 15.98 7.92 0.81
CA ASN A 192 15.82 9.37 1.06
C ASN A 192 14.60 9.98 0.32
N GLN A 193 13.41 9.43 0.58
CA GLN A 193 12.16 9.90 0.00
C GLN A 193 11.50 10.98 0.88
N LEU A 194 11.00 12.05 0.25
CA LEU A 194 10.14 13.06 0.86
C LEU A 194 8.72 12.89 0.34
N ASN A 195 7.73 12.88 1.24
CA ASN A 195 6.32 12.76 0.88
C ASN A 195 5.51 13.90 1.48
N LEU A 196 4.53 14.38 0.71
CA LEU A 196 3.54 15.37 1.11
C LEU A 196 2.14 14.87 0.73
N LYS A 197 1.19 15.02 1.64
CA LYS A 197 -0.23 14.83 1.38
C LYS A 197 -1.04 15.95 2.00
N VAL A 198 -2.02 16.46 1.26
CA VAL A 198 -2.98 17.45 1.73
C VAL A 198 -4.37 17.04 1.26
N VAL A 199 -5.34 17.06 2.18
CA VAL A 199 -6.73 16.70 1.93
C VAL A 199 -7.63 17.75 2.56
N ARG A 200 -8.49 18.34 1.74
CA ARG A 200 -9.59 19.20 2.18
C ARG A 200 -10.82 18.35 2.46
N LYS A 201 -11.39 18.51 3.65
CA LYS A 201 -12.66 17.89 4.05
C LYS A 201 -13.78 18.89 3.93
N LEU A 202 -14.87 18.48 3.29
CA LEU A 202 -16.09 19.28 3.17
C LEU A 202 -17.27 18.43 3.61
N SER A 203 -18.23 19.05 4.28
CA SER A 203 -19.51 18.41 4.63
C SER A 203 -20.65 19.21 4.04
N SER A 204 -21.61 18.52 3.42
CA SER A 204 -22.83 19.12 2.86
C SER A 204 -24.01 18.18 3.12
N GLY A 205 -24.89 18.56 4.05
CA GLY A 205 -25.96 17.67 4.52
C GLY A 205 -25.40 16.35 5.07
N ASN A 206 -25.86 15.22 4.51
CA ASN A 206 -25.39 13.87 4.87
C ASN A 206 -24.20 13.39 4.02
N SER A 207 -23.58 14.28 3.25
CA SER A 207 -22.45 13.97 2.39
C SER A 207 -21.14 14.50 2.96
N LYS A 208 -20.12 13.65 3.00
CA LYS A 208 -18.74 13.98 3.36
C LYS A 208 -17.86 13.80 2.13
N HIS A 209 -17.09 14.84 1.83
CA HIS A 209 -16.23 14.94 0.66
C HIS A 209 -14.79 15.10 1.15
N MET A 210 -13.87 14.35 0.55
CA MET A 210 -12.43 14.50 0.78
C MET A 210 -11.75 14.71 -0.56
N LEU A 211 -11.18 15.89 -0.78
CA LEU A 211 -10.43 16.23 -2.00
C LEU A 211 -8.97 16.32 -1.63
N GLY A 212 -8.12 15.52 -2.26
CA GLY A 212 -6.73 15.42 -1.86
C GLY A 212 -5.72 15.39 -3.00
N VAL A 213 -4.50 15.79 -2.66
CA VAL A 213 -3.33 15.67 -3.51
C VAL A 213 -2.17 15.09 -2.71
N SER A 214 -1.32 14.34 -3.39
CA SER A 214 -0.11 13.75 -2.81
C SER A 214 1.06 13.87 -3.77
N ALA A 215 2.27 13.99 -3.22
CA ALA A 215 3.52 13.96 -3.95
C ALA A 215 4.55 13.16 -3.17
N GLN A 216 5.38 12.40 -3.89
CA GLN A 216 6.61 11.82 -3.36
C GLN A 216 7.76 12.05 -4.31
N TYR A 217 8.95 12.26 -3.77
CA TYR A 217 10.20 12.40 -4.51
C TYR A 217 11.33 11.77 -3.70
N GLY A 218 12.09 10.87 -4.29
CA GLY A 218 13.14 10.12 -3.61
C GLY A 218 14.25 9.66 -4.55
N GLY A 219 15.25 9.00 -3.98
CA GLY A 219 16.36 8.41 -4.72
C GLY A 219 16.16 6.92 -4.97
N LEU A 220 16.73 6.44 -6.07
CA LEU A 220 16.85 5.02 -6.41
C LEU A 220 18.33 4.64 -6.42
N TYR A 221 18.80 4.01 -5.35
CA TYR A 221 20.18 3.53 -5.23
C TYR A 221 20.34 2.20 -5.97
N ASN A 222 21.19 2.17 -6.98
CA ASN A 222 21.52 0.95 -7.71
C ASN A 222 22.68 0.21 -7.02
N LEU A 223 22.49 -1.08 -6.76
CA LEU A 223 23.43 -1.91 -6.00
C LEU A 223 24.69 -2.30 -6.80
N ASP A 224 24.66 -2.21 -8.13
CA ASP A 224 25.77 -2.60 -9.00
C ASP A 224 26.63 -1.40 -9.42
N THR A 225 25.99 -0.26 -9.74
CA THR A 225 26.69 0.96 -10.13
C THR A 225 27.05 1.87 -8.94
N GLU A 226 26.45 1.62 -7.76
CA GLU A 226 26.56 2.44 -6.54
C GLU A 226 26.14 3.91 -6.74
N LYS A 227 25.36 4.18 -7.78
CA LYS A 227 24.81 5.50 -8.09
C LYS A 227 23.37 5.61 -7.62
N THR A 228 22.94 6.84 -7.38
CA THR A 228 21.55 7.14 -6.99
C THR A 228 20.89 7.92 -8.12
N GLY A 229 19.91 7.28 -8.76
CA GLY A 229 18.95 7.96 -9.63
C GLY A 229 17.81 8.58 -8.84
N ASP A 230 16.73 8.97 -9.51
CA ASP A 230 15.57 9.63 -8.89
C ASP A 230 14.25 8.89 -9.18
N SER A 231 13.27 9.12 -8.33
CA SER A 231 11.88 8.71 -8.56
C SER A 231 10.93 9.78 -8.05
N TYR A 232 9.76 9.87 -8.67
CA TYR A 232 8.67 10.69 -8.18
C TYR A 232 7.31 10.09 -8.49
N ALA A 233 6.32 10.43 -7.65
CA ALA A 233 4.91 10.19 -7.96
C ALA A 233 4.05 11.37 -7.52
N LEU A 234 2.97 11.61 -8.24
CA LEU A 234 1.98 12.66 -8.00
C LEU A 234 0.59 12.03 -8.08
N ALA A 235 -0.30 12.39 -7.15
CA ALA A 235 -1.68 11.90 -7.16
C ALA A 235 -2.68 13.03 -6.87
N ALA A 236 -3.84 12.95 -7.52
CA ALA A 236 -5.04 13.68 -7.15
C ALA A 236 -6.16 12.67 -6.88
N HIS A 237 -6.92 12.87 -5.81
CA HIS A 237 -7.95 11.93 -5.41
C HIS A 237 -9.19 12.60 -4.80
N TYR A 238 -10.29 11.87 -4.86
CA TYR A 238 -11.57 12.27 -4.32
C TYR A 238 -12.28 11.08 -3.65
N GLU A 239 -12.77 11.30 -2.43
CA GLU A 239 -13.64 10.36 -1.73
C GLU A 239 -14.97 11.03 -1.38
N LEU A 240 -16.07 10.30 -1.60
CA LEU A 240 -17.43 10.69 -1.23
C LEU A 240 -18.02 9.62 -0.33
N ASN A 241 -18.59 10.05 0.80
CA ASN A 241 -19.54 9.26 1.57
C ASN A 241 -20.87 10.00 1.59
N ALA A 242 -21.92 9.44 0.99
CA ALA A 242 -23.24 10.05 0.91
C ALA A 242 -24.32 9.02 1.28
N GLY A 243 -24.76 9.05 2.55
CA GLY A 243 -25.64 8.00 3.07
C GLY A 243 -25.01 6.61 2.93
N ASN A 244 -25.67 5.72 2.19
CA ASN A 244 -25.20 4.35 1.94
C ASN A 244 -24.22 4.25 0.76
N PHE A 245 -24.01 5.33 0.01
CA PHE A 245 -23.12 5.34 -1.16
C PHE A 245 -21.71 5.80 -0.78
N ASN A 246 -20.70 5.08 -1.25
CA ASN A 246 -19.30 5.49 -1.22
C ASN A 246 -18.75 5.56 -2.65
N LEU A 247 -17.88 6.53 -2.92
CA LEU A 247 -17.11 6.61 -4.16
C LEU A 247 -15.67 6.97 -3.84
N LYS A 248 -14.74 6.26 -4.46
CA LYS A 248 -13.30 6.56 -4.47
C LYS A 248 -12.84 6.78 -5.91
N VAL A 249 -12.10 7.84 -6.17
CA VAL A 249 -11.49 8.13 -7.47
C VAL A 249 -10.08 8.65 -7.26
N GLN A 250 -9.11 8.15 -8.01
CA GLN A 250 -7.74 8.64 -7.98
C GLN A 250 -7.10 8.56 -9.36
N ALA A 251 -6.30 9.57 -9.69
CA ALA A 251 -5.34 9.53 -10.79
C ALA A 251 -3.94 9.71 -10.21
N THR A 252 -2.99 8.92 -10.68
CA THR A 252 -1.61 8.93 -10.19
C THR A 252 -0.64 8.85 -11.35
N LYS A 253 0.34 9.76 -11.43
CA LYS A 253 1.47 9.65 -12.34
C LYS A 253 2.71 9.32 -11.54
N TYR A 254 3.55 8.40 -12.03
CA TYR A 254 4.85 8.15 -11.44
C TYR A 254 5.93 8.00 -12.52
N LYS A 255 7.19 8.22 -12.12
CA LYS A 255 8.37 7.94 -12.93
C LYS A 255 9.52 7.49 -12.04
N MET A 256 10.27 6.50 -12.49
CA MET A 256 11.43 5.90 -11.84
C MET A 256 12.61 5.94 -12.81
N ASN A 257 13.69 6.65 -12.44
CA ASN A 257 14.88 6.85 -13.26
C ASN A 257 16.11 6.28 -12.54
N PRO A 258 16.30 4.94 -12.51
CA PRO A 258 17.46 4.34 -11.87
C PRO A 258 18.74 4.56 -12.69
N GLU A 259 19.88 4.64 -12.01
CA GLU A 259 21.22 4.66 -12.63
C GLU A 259 21.72 3.22 -12.83
N ASN A 260 21.00 2.45 -13.66
CA ASN A 260 21.35 1.06 -13.98
C ASN A 260 22.69 0.97 -14.76
N PRO A 261 23.35 -0.22 -14.80
CA PRO A 261 24.42 -0.52 -15.73
C PRO A 261 24.05 -0.16 -17.19
N ALA A 262 25.03 0.29 -17.97
CA ALA A 262 24.79 0.87 -19.30
C ALA A 262 24.21 -0.12 -20.34
N ASP A 263 24.36 -1.42 -20.10
CA ASP A 263 23.86 -2.53 -20.91
C ASP A 263 22.47 -3.04 -20.46
N GLN A 264 21.91 -2.43 -19.42
CA GLN A 264 20.61 -2.79 -18.87
C GLN A 264 19.54 -1.75 -19.21
N ASP A 265 18.35 -2.25 -19.54
CA ASP A 265 17.17 -1.43 -19.79
C ASP A 265 16.66 -0.73 -18.50
N SER A 266 16.07 0.45 -18.68
CA SER A 266 15.47 1.25 -17.61
C SER A 266 13.96 1.49 -17.80
N GLU A 267 13.34 0.82 -18.78
CA GLU A 267 11.90 0.88 -19.02
C GLU A 267 11.09 0.03 -18.01
N GLY A 268 11.77 -0.91 -17.32
CA GLY A 268 11.20 -1.70 -16.21
C GLY A 268 12.03 -1.66 -14.93
N LEU A 269 11.37 -1.75 -13.78
CA LEU A 269 12.00 -1.92 -12.46
C LEU A 269 11.41 -3.10 -11.72
N ALA A 270 12.24 -3.76 -10.90
CA ALA A 270 11.77 -4.81 -10.01
C ALA A 270 11.06 -4.23 -8.79
N MET A 271 9.86 -4.72 -8.55
CA MET A 271 9.00 -4.41 -7.41
C MET A 271 8.84 -5.67 -6.56
N THR A 272 8.94 -5.55 -5.23
CA THR A 272 9.09 -6.72 -4.35
C THR A 272 8.17 -6.70 -3.14
N ALA A 273 7.41 -7.79 -2.93
CA ALA A 273 6.65 -8.09 -1.71
C ALA A 273 6.22 -9.56 -1.69
N TYR A 274 5.66 -10.04 -0.57
CA TYR A 274 5.05 -11.37 -0.44
C TYR A 274 5.92 -12.55 -0.92
N GLY A 275 7.23 -12.45 -0.78
CA GLY A 275 8.20 -13.50 -1.06
C GLY A 275 8.67 -13.59 -2.52
N ALA A 276 8.18 -12.74 -3.43
CA ALA A 276 8.61 -12.78 -4.82
C ALA A 276 8.63 -11.39 -5.50
N PRO A 277 9.57 -11.15 -6.43
CA PRO A 277 9.60 -9.95 -7.24
C PRO A 277 8.87 -10.15 -8.58
N TYR A 278 8.46 -9.03 -9.18
CA TYR A 278 8.09 -8.91 -10.60
C TYR A 278 8.53 -7.54 -11.12
N LEU A 279 8.40 -7.32 -12.43
CA LEU A 279 8.72 -6.05 -13.06
C LEU A 279 7.47 -5.17 -13.20
N VAL A 280 7.68 -3.87 -13.01
CA VAL A 280 6.71 -2.80 -13.29
C VAL A 280 7.31 -1.81 -14.28
N ALA A 281 6.48 -1.16 -15.09
CA ALA A 281 6.93 -0.09 -15.99
C ALA A 281 7.54 1.05 -15.17
N SER A 282 8.61 1.67 -15.66
CA SER A 282 9.31 2.75 -14.97
C SER A 282 8.56 4.08 -15.00
N GLU A 283 7.68 4.30 -15.98
CA GLU A 283 6.79 5.46 -16.07
C GLU A 283 5.38 5.04 -16.48
N ALA A 284 4.37 5.43 -15.70
CA ALA A 284 2.97 5.21 -16.02
C ALA A 284 2.05 6.24 -15.35
N THR A 285 0.83 6.32 -15.87
CA THR A 285 -0.30 6.96 -15.20
C THR A 285 -1.35 5.92 -14.85
N THR A 286 -1.80 5.87 -13.61
CA THR A 286 -2.88 4.99 -13.19
C THR A 286 -4.14 5.77 -12.90
N TYR A 287 -5.27 5.14 -13.17
CA TYR A 287 -6.61 5.67 -12.91
C TYR A 287 -7.41 4.62 -12.16
N THR A 288 -8.00 4.99 -11.03
CA THR A 288 -8.85 4.11 -10.23
C THR A 288 -10.20 4.75 -9.95
N ILE A 289 -11.25 3.94 -10.02
CA ILE A 289 -12.61 4.32 -9.64
C ILE A 289 -13.29 3.16 -8.92
N GLY A 290 -13.92 3.44 -7.77
CA GLY A 290 -14.59 2.45 -6.95
C GLY A 290 -15.87 2.98 -6.34
N PRO A 291 -17.04 2.82 -6.99
CA PRO A 291 -18.33 2.98 -6.35
C PRO A 291 -18.67 1.79 -5.44
N ALA A 292 -19.31 2.07 -4.31
CA ALA A 292 -19.90 1.07 -3.43
C ALA A 292 -21.25 1.53 -2.85
N TYR A 293 -22.11 0.56 -2.54
CA TYR A 293 -23.40 0.81 -1.90
C TYR A 293 -23.68 -0.21 -0.79
N SER A 294 -23.95 0.31 0.41
CA SER A 294 -24.24 -0.49 1.60
C SER A 294 -25.74 -0.73 1.77
N VAL A 295 -26.11 -1.99 2.01
CA VAL A 295 -27.47 -2.43 2.31
C VAL A 295 -27.48 -3.05 3.72
N PRO A 296 -27.99 -2.32 4.73
CA PRO A 296 -28.25 -2.91 6.03
C PRO A 296 -29.27 -4.04 5.93
N VAL A 297 -29.02 -5.15 6.61
CA VAL A 297 -29.90 -6.33 6.64
C VAL A 297 -30.02 -6.88 8.06
N GLU A 298 -31.07 -7.65 8.31
CA GLU A 298 -31.32 -8.33 9.60
C GLU A 298 -31.33 -9.85 9.41
N TRP A 299 -30.23 -10.42 8.93
CA TRP A 299 -30.13 -11.85 8.56
C TRP A 299 -29.30 -12.63 9.59
N GLY A 300 -29.85 -12.75 10.80
CA GLY A 300 -29.14 -13.35 11.92
C GLY A 300 -27.89 -12.53 12.27
N PRO A 301 -26.67 -13.08 12.22
CA PRO A 301 -25.46 -12.32 12.53
C PRO A 301 -25.07 -11.32 11.43
N ILE A 302 -25.57 -11.48 10.19
CA ILE A 302 -25.23 -10.59 9.07
C ILE A 302 -26.01 -9.28 9.22
N SER A 303 -25.28 -8.18 9.31
CA SER A 303 -25.84 -6.84 9.53
C SER A 303 -25.73 -5.91 8.33
N ASN A 304 -24.82 -6.18 7.38
CA ASN A 304 -24.62 -5.33 6.21
C ASN A 304 -24.05 -6.11 5.03
N LEU A 305 -24.51 -5.74 3.83
CA LEU A 305 -23.93 -6.13 2.55
C LEU A 305 -23.47 -4.86 1.82
N GLN A 306 -22.17 -4.70 1.60
CA GLN A 306 -21.63 -3.61 0.79
C GLN A 306 -21.25 -4.15 -0.58
N PHE A 307 -22.01 -3.79 -1.60
CA PHE A 307 -21.74 -4.14 -2.99
C PHE A 307 -20.81 -3.10 -3.61
N TYR A 308 -19.86 -3.52 -4.42
CA TYR A 308 -18.89 -2.63 -5.04
C TYR A 308 -18.42 -3.14 -6.40
N ASN A 309 -17.87 -2.20 -7.17
CA ASN A 309 -17.04 -2.49 -8.34
C ASN A 309 -15.83 -1.54 -8.29
N ASP A 310 -14.62 -2.07 -8.16
CA ASP A 310 -13.40 -1.30 -8.17
C ASP A 310 -12.64 -1.58 -9.47
N PHE A 311 -12.43 -0.54 -10.28
CA PHE A 311 -11.71 -0.60 -11.55
C PHE A 311 -10.40 0.18 -11.45
N GLY A 312 -9.35 -0.38 -12.05
CA GLY A 312 -8.02 0.20 -12.16
C GLY A 312 -7.46 0.01 -13.57
N TYR A 313 -6.86 1.06 -14.10
CA TYR A 313 -6.16 1.09 -15.38
C TYR A 313 -4.77 1.68 -15.18
N MET A 314 -3.76 1.09 -15.81
CA MET A 314 -2.38 1.54 -15.81
C MET A 314 -1.95 1.79 -17.26
N ASP A 315 -1.92 3.07 -17.61
CA ASP A 315 -1.48 3.66 -18.87
C ASP A 315 0.05 3.80 -18.86
N LYS A 316 0.75 2.92 -19.57
CA LYS A 316 2.22 2.86 -19.55
C LYS A 316 2.77 3.85 -20.57
N ALA A 317 3.79 4.62 -20.17
CA ALA A 317 4.34 5.66 -21.04
C ALA A 317 5.14 5.12 -22.23
N ASN A 318 5.57 3.85 -22.18
CA ASN A 318 6.29 3.20 -23.26
C ASN A 318 5.29 2.56 -24.24
N ASP A 319 5.20 3.09 -25.47
CA ASP A 319 4.27 2.63 -26.50
C ASP A 319 4.48 1.16 -26.94
N ALA A 320 5.62 0.54 -26.60
CA ALA A 320 5.87 -0.87 -26.86
C ALA A 320 5.36 -1.79 -25.73
N PHE A 321 4.89 -1.23 -24.61
CA PHE A 321 4.33 -1.97 -23.49
C PHE A 321 2.81 -2.05 -23.61
N GLU A 322 2.24 -3.18 -23.20
CA GLU A 322 0.80 -3.38 -23.16
C GLU A 322 0.24 -2.85 -21.84
N ASP A 323 -0.81 -2.04 -21.89
CA ASP A 323 -1.43 -1.51 -20.67
C ASP A 323 -2.03 -2.60 -19.76
N SER A 324 -2.02 -2.35 -18.46
CA SER A 324 -2.55 -3.28 -17.46
C SER A 324 -3.89 -2.82 -16.90
N PHE A 325 -4.76 -3.79 -16.62
CA PHE A 325 -6.10 -3.53 -16.09
C PHE A 325 -6.43 -4.46 -14.93
N MET A 326 -7.24 -3.94 -14.00
CA MET A 326 -7.79 -4.68 -12.88
C MET A 326 -9.24 -4.26 -12.66
N ASN A 327 -10.15 -5.22 -12.51
CA ASN A 327 -11.54 -4.98 -12.19
C ASN A 327 -12.02 -5.99 -11.16
N THR A 328 -12.48 -5.52 -10.00
CA THR A 328 -13.01 -6.39 -8.96
C THR A 328 -14.46 -6.01 -8.65
N THR A 329 -15.38 -6.91 -8.95
CA THR A 329 -16.79 -6.77 -8.56
C THR A 329 -17.07 -7.71 -7.41
N GLY A 330 -17.72 -7.23 -6.36
CA GLY A 330 -17.92 -8.08 -5.19
C GLY A 330 -18.89 -7.52 -4.16
N VAL A 331 -18.94 -8.25 -3.04
CA VAL A 331 -19.70 -7.87 -1.86
C VAL A 331 -18.88 -8.15 -0.59
N LEU A 332 -18.85 -7.15 0.29
CA LEU A 332 -18.38 -7.30 1.66
C LEU A 332 -19.57 -7.61 2.55
N VAL A 333 -19.55 -8.80 3.15
CA VAL A 333 -20.52 -9.26 4.13
C VAL A 333 -19.98 -8.98 5.53
N THR A 334 -20.73 -8.19 6.30
CA THR A 334 -20.42 -7.91 7.72
C THR A 334 -21.31 -8.75 8.61
N ALA A 335 -20.70 -9.55 9.48
CA ALA A 335 -21.40 -10.38 10.46
C ALA A 335 -20.72 -10.33 11.84
N GLY A 336 -21.06 -9.32 12.64
CA GLY A 336 -20.38 -9.03 13.91
C GLY A 336 -18.88 -8.78 13.69
N ASN A 337 -18.04 -9.65 14.25
CA ASN A 337 -16.58 -9.61 14.11
C ASN A 337 -16.05 -10.35 12.87
N VAL A 338 -16.95 -10.92 12.06
CA VAL A 338 -16.59 -11.62 10.83
C VAL A 338 -16.82 -10.69 9.64
N TYR A 339 -15.80 -10.53 8.82
CA TYR A 339 -15.85 -9.82 7.55
C TYR A 339 -15.50 -10.81 6.45
N THR A 340 -16.40 -10.92 5.46
CA THR A 340 -16.20 -11.83 4.32
C THR A 340 -16.30 -11.06 3.01
N TYR A 341 -15.21 -11.05 2.24
CA TYR A 341 -15.20 -10.55 0.87
C TYR A 341 -15.54 -11.69 -0.07
N VAL A 342 -16.51 -11.48 -0.95
CA VAL A 342 -16.82 -12.37 -2.07
C VAL A 342 -16.56 -11.58 -3.36
N ASP A 343 -15.46 -11.91 -4.01
CA ASP A 343 -14.88 -11.14 -5.11
C ASP A 343 -14.83 -11.96 -6.40
N LEU A 344 -15.24 -11.32 -7.49
CA LEU A 344 -14.88 -11.69 -8.86
C LEU A 344 -13.83 -10.70 -9.34
N ALA A 345 -12.56 -11.06 -9.21
CA ALA A 345 -11.43 -10.25 -9.62
C ALA A 345 -11.01 -10.62 -11.04
N GLN A 346 -10.84 -9.62 -11.89
CA GLN A 346 -10.45 -9.78 -13.29
C GLN A 346 -9.22 -8.92 -13.58
N GLY A 347 -8.30 -9.45 -14.36
CA GLY A 347 -7.06 -8.77 -14.69
C GLY A 347 -6.68 -8.99 -16.15
N LYS A 348 -6.06 -7.97 -16.74
CA LYS A 348 -5.33 -8.06 -18.00
C LYS A 348 -3.92 -7.56 -17.72
N ASP A 349 -2.92 -8.36 -18.07
CA ASP A 349 -1.51 -8.09 -17.76
C ASP A 349 -1.29 -7.76 -16.27
N HIS A 350 -1.75 -8.66 -15.39
CA HIS A 350 -1.72 -8.49 -13.95
C HIS A 350 -1.11 -9.71 -13.24
N PRO A 351 -0.04 -9.55 -12.43
CA PRO A 351 0.75 -10.66 -11.89
C PRO A 351 -0.02 -11.58 -10.95
N TRP A 352 -1.00 -11.03 -10.22
CA TRP A 352 -1.84 -11.80 -9.28
C TRP A 352 -3.16 -12.30 -9.87
N ILE A 353 -3.53 -11.78 -11.04
CA ILE A 353 -4.82 -12.04 -11.71
C ILE A 353 -4.55 -12.37 -13.17
N GLY A 354 -3.78 -13.42 -13.39
CA GLY A 354 -3.38 -13.91 -14.72
C GLY A 354 -2.15 -14.81 -14.66
N PRO A 355 -1.74 -15.39 -15.81
CA PRO A 355 -0.57 -16.26 -15.89
C PRO A 355 0.76 -15.48 -15.98
N ALA A 356 0.72 -14.18 -16.36
CA ALA A 356 1.90 -13.36 -16.58
C ALA A 356 2.46 -12.77 -15.28
N TRP A 357 3.30 -13.55 -14.58
CA TRP A 357 3.92 -13.12 -13.32
C TRP A 357 4.98 -12.02 -13.52
N THR A 358 6.04 -12.30 -14.27
CA THR A 358 7.24 -11.44 -14.27
C THR A 358 7.01 -10.07 -14.90
N ASN A 359 6.29 -9.99 -16.01
CA ASN A 359 6.22 -8.78 -16.83
C ASN A 359 4.84 -8.14 -16.93
N GLY A 360 3.83 -8.63 -16.19
CA GLY A 360 2.45 -8.15 -16.32
C GLY A 360 2.34 -6.63 -16.21
N LEU A 361 2.93 -6.03 -15.17
CA LEU A 361 2.89 -4.57 -14.98
C LEU A 361 4.03 -3.81 -15.69
N ALA A 362 4.92 -4.51 -16.41
CA ALA A 362 5.98 -3.94 -17.24
C ALA A 362 5.62 -4.08 -18.73
N ALA A 363 6.41 -4.81 -19.51
CA ALA A 363 6.16 -4.98 -20.95
C ALA A 363 4.77 -5.54 -21.28
N GLY A 364 4.17 -6.33 -20.40
CA GLY A 364 2.90 -7.02 -20.65
C GLY A 364 3.01 -8.10 -21.73
N THR A 365 1.87 -8.65 -22.13
CA THR A 365 1.74 -9.71 -23.13
C THR A 365 0.86 -9.20 -24.26
N PRO A 366 1.37 -9.13 -25.51
CA PRO A 366 0.56 -8.72 -26.66
C PRO A 366 -0.73 -9.53 -26.75
N ASP A 367 -1.84 -8.84 -27.02
CA ASP A 367 -3.18 -9.42 -27.13
C ASP A 367 -3.63 -10.24 -25.89
N ALA A 368 -3.16 -9.88 -24.68
CA ALA A 368 -3.55 -10.58 -23.46
C ALA A 368 -5.07 -10.65 -23.28
N GLU A 369 -5.55 -11.84 -22.92
CA GLU A 369 -6.93 -12.07 -22.54
C GLU A 369 -7.19 -11.59 -21.11
N TRP A 370 -8.47 -11.32 -20.82
CA TRP A 370 -8.89 -11.09 -19.44
C TRP A 370 -8.95 -12.39 -18.67
N GLU A 371 -8.22 -12.43 -17.57
CA GLU A 371 -8.18 -13.56 -16.65
C GLU A 371 -9.06 -13.27 -15.44
N THR A 372 -9.65 -14.30 -14.86
CA THR A 372 -10.62 -14.18 -13.77
C THR A 372 -10.22 -15.07 -12.59
N ARG A 373 -10.28 -14.50 -11.40
CA ARG A 373 -10.17 -15.19 -10.11
C ARG A 373 -11.42 -14.94 -9.29
N PHE A 374 -12.19 -15.99 -9.05
CA PHE A 374 -13.22 -15.97 -8.03
C PHE A 374 -12.57 -16.22 -6.66
N ASN A 375 -12.90 -15.41 -5.67
CA ASN A 375 -12.19 -15.35 -4.39
C ASN A 375 -13.17 -15.10 -3.24
N ILE A 376 -13.05 -15.89 -2.17
CA ILE A 376 -13.78 -15.65 -0.92
C ILE A 376 -12.75 -15.53 0.20
N ASN A 377 -12.60 -14.34 0.77
CA ASN A 377 -11.79 -14.14 1.96
C ASN A 377 -12.69 -14.01 3.18
N ILE A 378 -12.51 -14.86 4.17
CA ILE A 378 -13.24 -14.82 5.44
C ILE A 378 -12.27 -14.52 6.58
N GLY A 379 -12.58 -13.52 7.39
CA GLY A 379 -11.76 -13.11 8.52
C GLY A 379 -12.54 -12.86 9.78
N TYR A 380 -12.06 -13.38 10.91
CA TYR A 380 -12.53 -13.02 12.25
C TYR A 380 -11.55 -12.03 12.88
N TYR A 381 -12.07 -10.92 13.39
CA TYR A 381 -11.30 -9.79 13.92
C TYR A 381 -11.65 -9.59 15.40
N PHE A 382 -10.66 -9.37 16.27
CA PHE A 382 -10.86 -9.23 17.72
C PHE A 382 -10.09 -8.05 18.30
#